data_AF-A0A7H4PJ88-F1
#
_entry.id   AF-A0A7H4PJ88-F1
#
_cell.length_a   1.000
_cell.length_b   1.000
_cell.length_c   1.000
_cell.angle_alpha   90.00
_cell.angle_beta   90.00
_cell.angle_gamma   90.00
#
_symmetry.space_group_name_H-M   'P 1'
#
loop_
_entity.id
_entity.type
_entity.pdbx_description
1 polymer ?
#
loop_
_entity_poly.entity_id
_entity_poly.type
_entity_poly.pdbx_seq_one_letter_code
_entity_poly.pdbx_strand_id
1 'polypeptide(L)'
;MLGICLGMQLLGKRSEENNGVDLLGIIDQDVPKMTDHGLPLPHMGWNRVYAKAGDRLFRGIEDGAYFYFVHSYAMPVNVNTIAQCSYGEAFTAAVQKDNFFGVQFHPERSGSAGAQLLKNFLEM
;
A
#
# COMPACT_ATOMS: atom_id res chain seq x y z
N MET A 1 -12.42 -7.44 -2.40
CA MET A 1 -11.45 -7.42 -3.52
C MET A 1 -10.13 -6.87 -3.01
N LEU A 2 -8.98 -7.39 -3.47
CA LEU A 2 -7.64 -6.92 -3.08
C LEU A 2 -6.89 -6.36 -4.31
N GLY A 3 -6.62 -5.05 -4.30
CA GLY A 3 -5.75 -4.39 -5.25
C GLY A 3 -4.28 -4.50 -4.82
N ILE A 4 -3.38 -4.82 -5.75
CA ILE A 4 -1.94 -4.97 -5.48
C ILE A 4 -1.15 -3.94 -6.30
N CYS A 5 -0.28 -3.18 -5.65
CA CYS A 5 0.55 -2.12 -6.24
C CYS A 5 -0.30 -1.13 -7.04
N LEU A 6 -0.19 -1.11 -8.37
CA LEU A 6 -1.05 -0.30 -9.24
C LEU A 6 -2.53 -0.58 -8.98
N GLY A 7 -2.92 -1.84 -8.72
CA GLY A 7 -4.29 -2.20 -8.38
C GLY A 7 -4.82 -1.51 -7.12
N MET A 8 -3.97 -1.25 -6.12
CA MET A 8 -4.35 -0.42 -4.97
C MET A 8 -4.49 1.05 -5.39
N GLN A 9 -3.55 1.55 -6.19
CA GLN A 9 -3.57 2.95 -6.63
C GLN A 9 -4.84 3.27 -7.42
N LEU A 10 -5.29 2.37 -8.30
CA LEU A 10 -6.55 2.49 -9.05
C LEU A 10 -7.78 2.70 -8.16
N LEU A 11 -7.74 2.31 -6.87
CA LEU A 11 -8.83 2.58 -5.93
C LEU A 11 -8.94 4.06 -5.55
N GLY A 12 -7.87 4.83 -5.69
CA GLY A 12 -7.82 6.25 -5.41
C GLY A 12 -8.68 7.08 -6.37
N LYS A 13 -8.58 8.40 -6.26
CA LYS A 13 -9.35 9.36 -7.05
C LYS A 13 -8.65 9.73 -8.35
N ARG A 14 -7.38 10.13 -8.27
CA ARG A 14 -6.56 10.55 -9.41
C ARG A 14 -5.11 10.16 -9.17
N SER A 15 -4.42 9.69 -10.20
CA SER A 15 -2.95 9.53 -10.17
C SER A 15 -2.31 10.71 -10.89
N GLU A 16 -1.12 11.15 -10.46
CA GLU A 16 -0.31 12.12 -11.21
C GLU A 16 0.49 11.48 -12.36
N GLU A 17 0.52 10.15 -12.44
CA GLU A 17 1.22 9.44 -13.50
C GLU A 17 0.67 9.82 -14.89
N ASN A 18 1.55 9.92 -15.90
CA ASN A 18 1.20 10.24 -17.29
C ASN A 18 0.46 11.58 -17.48
N ASN A 19 0.91 12.65 -16.82
CA ASN A 19 0.24 13.98 -16.79
C ASN A 19 -1.13 13.96 -16.09
N GLY A 20 -1.38 12.88 -15.37
CA GLY A 20 -2.49 12.69 -14.48
C GLY A 20 -3.72 12.07 -15.12
N VAL A 21 -4.28 11.07 -14.44
CA VAL A 21 -5.38 10.23 -14.91
C VAL A 21 -6.39 10.00 -13.80
N ASP A 22 -7.67 10.07 -14.13
CA ASP A 22 -8.74 9.76 -13.19
C ASP A 22 -8.81 8.25 -12.97
N LEU A 23 -9.01 7.87 -11.71
CA LEU A 23 -9.03 6.48 -11.26
C LEU A 23 -10.46 6.08 -10.89
N LEU A 24 -10.64 5.03 -10.11
CA LEU A 24 -11.99 4.52 -9.78
C LEU A 24 -12.76 5.39 -8.79
N GLY A 25 -12.07 6.28 -8.06
CA GLY A 25 -12.70 7.18 -7.09
C GLY A 25 -13.34 6.47 -5.89
N ILE A 26 -12.96 5.22 -5.62
CA ILE A 26 -13.49 4.46 -4.48
C ILE A 26 -13.00 5.10 -3.18
N ILE A 27 -11.72 5.41 -3.10
CA ILE A 27 -11.09 6.17 -2.02
C ILE A 27 -10.89 7.60 -2.53
N ASP A 28 -11.45 8.58 -1.83
CA ASP A 28 -11.34 10.01 -2.17
C ASP A 28 -9.96 10.56 -1.75
N GLN A 29 -8.92 10.01 -2.36
CA GLN A 29 -7.53 10.39 -2.13
C GLN A 29 -6.75 10.25 -3.44
N ASP A 30 -5.96 11.27 -3.76
CA ASP A 30 -5.07 11.26 -4.91
C ASP A 30 -3.80 10.42 -4.64
N VAL A 31 -3.16 9.98 -5.71
CA VAL A 31 -1.92 9.20 -5.74
C VAL A 31 -0.84 10.05 -6.43
N PRO A 32 -0.19 10.98 -5.70
CA PRO A 32 0.87 11.82 -6.24
C PRO A 32 2.17 11.04 -6.46
N LYS A 33 3.09 11.65 -7.21
CA LYS A 33 4.48 11.20 -7.25
C LYS A 33 5.10 11.42 -5.87
N MET A 34 5.84 10.43 -5.38
CA MET A 34 6.52 10.55 -4.09
C MET A 34 7.59 11.64 -4.16
N THR A 35 7.74 12.39 -3.06
CA THR A 35 8.88 13.29 -2.91
C THR A 35 10.11 12.46 -2.57
N ASP A 36 11.18 12.59 -3.34
CA ASP A 36 12.36 11.73 -3.18
C ASP A 36 13.12 11.99 -1.87
N HIS A 37 13.04 13.19 -1.30
CA HIS A 37 13.80 13.61 -0.12
C HIS A 37 15.29 13.25 -0.19
N GLY A 38 15.87 13.24 -1.41
CA GLY A 38 17.25 12.82 -1.67
C GLY A 38 17.50 11.31 -1.67
N LEU A 39 16.45 10.48 -1.60
CA LEU A 39 16.50 9.03 -1.73
C LEU A 39 16.25 8.59 -3.19
N PRO A 40 16.74 7.42 -3.62
CA PRO A 40 16.52 6.95 -4.99
C PRO A 40 15.05 6.60 -5.25
N LEU A 41 14.50 7.07 -6.38
CA LEU A 41 13.20 6.61 -6.90
C LEU A 41 13.40 5.62 -8.07
N PRO A 42 12.53 4.60 -8.22
CA PRO A 42 11.39 4.26 -7.36
C PRO A 42 11.79 3.80 -5.95
N HIS A 43 10.89 3.94 -4.98
CA HIS A 43 10.98 3.20 -3.72
C HIS A 43 10.95 1.71 -4.05
N MET A 44 12.11 1.07 -3.97
CA MET A 44 12.33 -0.30 -4.43
C MET A 44 13.12 -1.11 -3.41
N GLY A 45 12.60 -2.27 -3.08
CA GLY A 45 13.23 -3.21 -2.15
C GLY A 45 12.34 -3.57 -0.97
N TRP A 46 12.95 -4.16 0.04
CA TRP A 46 12.25 -4.58 1.25
C TRP A 46 12.17 -3.43 2.24
N ASN A 47 10.96 -3.08 2.68
CA ASN A 47 10.74 -2.04 3.69
C ASN A 47 9.72 -2.50 4.74
N ARG A 48 9.79 -1.89 5.93
CA ARG A 48 8.95 -2.25 7.08
C ARG A 48 7.56 -1.65 6.93
N VAL A 49 6.54 -2.44 7.27
CA VAL A 49 5.15 -2.02 7.28
C VAL A 49 4.61 -2.10 8.70
N TYR A 50 3.94 -1.02 9.11
CA TYR A 50 3.35 -0.88 10.44
C TYR A 50 1.83 -0.81 10.31
N ALA A 51 1.16 -1.88 10.72
CA ALA A 51 -0.29 -2.00 10.60
C ALA A 51 -1.00 -1.37 11.80
N LYS A 52 -2.25 -0.93 11.60
CA LYS A 52 -3.13 -0.57 12.71
C LYS A 52 -3.31 -1.80 13.61
N ALA A 53 -3.25 -1.57 14.93
CA ALA A 53 -3.41 -2.63 15.90
C ALA A 53 -4.75 -3.38 15.70
N GLY A 54 -4.68 -4.71 15.61
CA GLY A 54 -5.85 -5.56 15.45
C GLY A 54 -6.41 -5.68 14.03
N ASP A 55 -5.74 -5.12 13.01
CA ASP A 55 -6.18 -5.27 11.63
C ASP A 55 -6.19 -6.74 11.17
N ARG A 56 -7.32 -7.18 10.59
CA ARG A 56 -7.53 -8.59 10.19
C ARG A 56 -6.61 -9.02 9.06
N LEU A 57 -6.25 -8.12 8.14
CA LEU A 57 -5.39 -8.43 7.00
C LEU A 57 -3.96 -8.76 7.45
N PHE A 58 -3.52 -8.15 8.55
CA PHE A 58 -2.18 -8.32 9.13
C PHE A 58 -2.13 -9.33 10.30
N ARG A 59 -3.20 -10.10 10.54
CA ARG A 59 -3.25 -11.10 11.62
C ARG A 59 -2.11 -12.11 11.51
N GLY A 60 -1.35 -12.30 12.58
CA GLY A 60 -0.24 -13.26 12.62
C GLY A 60 1.01 -12.82 11.83
N ILE A 61 1.09 -11.55 11.45
CA ILE A 61 2.29 -10.92 10.88
C ILE A 61 2.89 -10.02 11.97
N GLU A 62 4.20 -10.11 12.17
CA GLU A 62 4.91 -9.27 13.14
C GLU A 62 4.84 -7.80 12.75
N ASP A 63 4.70 -6.91 13.75
CA ASP A 63 4.72 -5.47 13.50
C ASP A 63 6.09 -5.05 12.97
N GLY A 64 6.10 -4.23 11.91
CA GLY A 64 7.35 -3.87 11.22
C GLY A 64 7.95 -5.00 10.36
N ALA A 65 7.19 -6.05 10.04
CA ALA A 65 7.62 -7.05 9.05
C ALA A 65 7.95 -6.42 7.70
N TYR A 66 8.89 -7.03 6.98
CA TYR A 66 9.34 -6.56 5.68
C TYR A 66 8.44 -7.05 4.55
N PHE A 67 8.08 -6.12 3.66
CA PHE A 67 7.41 -6.41 2.40
C PHE A 67 8.18 -5.79 1.23
N TYR A 68 8.04 -6.36 0.04
CA TYR A 68 8.74 -5.91 -1.16
C TYR A 68 7.93 -4.83 -1.91
N PHE A 69 8.55 -3.67 -2.11
CA PHE A 69 8.00 -2.51 -2.82
C PHE A 69 8.72 -2.26 -4.15
N VAL A 70 7.99 -1.68 -5.10
CA VAL A 70 8.53 -1.10 -6.34
C VAL A 70 7.53 -0.08 -6.91
N HIS A 71 7.67 1.19 -6.53
CA HIS A 71 6.77 2.26 -7.00
C HIS A 71 7.40 3.66 -6.89
N SER A 72 6.95 4.60 -7.72
CA SER A 72 7.34 6.02 -7.65
C SER A 72 6.17 6.94 -7.24
N TYR A 73 4.98 6.38 -7.12
CA TYR A 73 3.75 7.09 -6.75
C TYR A 73 3.16 6.39 -5.54
N ALA A 74 2.58 7.14 -4.60
CA ALA A 74 2.03 6.57 -3.39
C ALA A 74 0.88 7.41 -2.86
N MET A 75 -0.17 6.73 -2.39
CA MET A 75 -1.28 7.40 -1.70
C MET A 75 -0.79 7.93 -0.34
N PRO A 76 -1.03 9.22 0.00
CA PRO A 76 -0.71 9.76 1.32
C PRO A 76 -1.49 9.02 2.41
N VAL A 77 -1.00 9.10 3.65
CA VAL A 77 -1.75 8.61 4.80
C VAL A 77 -3.09 9.33 4.90
N ASN A 78 -4.18 8.58 5.04
CA ASN A 78 -5.54 9.09 5.12
C ASN A 78 -6.41 8.23 6.04
N VAL A 79 -7.70 8.56 6.12
CA VAL A 79 -8.65 7.88 7.03
C VAL A 79 -8.82 6.38 6.73
N ASN A 80 -8.63 5.97 5.47
CA ASN A 80 -8.77 4.58 5.02
C ASN A 80 -7.46 3.77 5.16
N THR A 81 -6.34 4.41 5.52
CA THR A 81 -5.06 3.73 5.72
C THR A 81 -5.16 2.70 6.84
N ILE A 82 -4.84 1.44 6.55
CA ILE A 82 -4.78 0.36 7.56
C ILE A 82 -3.34 -0.07 7.88
N ALA A 83 -2.37 0.27 7.03
CA ALA A 83 -0.95 0.14 7.36
C ALA A 83 -0.12 1.25 6.70
N GLN A 84 0.94 1.67 7.38
CA GLN A 84 1.85 2.71 6.95
C GLN A 84 3.25 2.15 6.66
N CYS A 85 3.96 2.83 5.78
CA CYS A 85 5.40 2.65 5.55
C CYS A 85 6.03 4.04 5.40
N SER A 86 7.34 4.14 5.56
CA SER A 86 8.07 5.40 5.43
C SER A 86 9.25 5.24 4.48
N TYR A 87 9.36 6.19 3.55
CA TYR A 87 10.48 6.32 2.61
C TYR A 87 10.67 7.80 2.29
N GLY A 88 11.52 8.48 3.06
CA GLY A 88 11.59 9.95 3.10
C GLY A 88 10.39 10.54 3.85
N GLU A 89 9.18 10.22 3.40
CA GLU A 89 7.90 10.58 4.02
C GLU A 89 7.02 9.33 4.29
N ALA A 90 6.02 9.50 5.16
CA ALA A 90 5.05 8.43 5.46
C ALA A 90 3.98 8.33 4.38
N PHE A 91 3.64 7.11 3.96
CA PHE A 91 2.62 6.84 2.96
C PHE A 91 1.76 5.63 3.34
N THR A 92 0.64 5.48 2.63
CA THR A 92 -0.27 4.34 2.80
C THR A 92 0.35 3.08 2.18
N ALA A 93 0.78 2.14 3.04
CA ALA A 93 1.26 0.84 2.60
C ALA A 93 0.12 -0.14 2.34
N ALA A 94 -0.97 -0.02 3.09
CA ALA A 94 -2.21 -0.74 2.85
C ALA A 94 -3.42 0.12 3.22
N VAL A 95 -4.52 -0.07 2.49
CA VAL A 95 -5.75 0.71 2.59
C VAL A 95 -6.97 -0.20 2.63
N GLN A 96 -8.02 0.24 3.31
CA GLN A 96 -9.31 -0.44 3.31
C GLN A 96 -10.45 0.57 3.28
N LYS A 97 -11.40 0.37 2.38
CA LYS A 97 -12.72 1.00 2.42
C LYS A 97 -13.79 -0.05 2.11
N ASP A 98 -14.69 -0.30 3.05
CA ASP A 98 -15.70 -1.35 2.96
C ASP A 98 -15.07 -2.72 2.62
N ASN A 99 -15.45 -3.30 1.48
CA ASN A 99 -14.94 -4.57 0.94
C ASN A 99 -13.74 -4.41 -0.03
N PHE A 100 -13.23 -3.19 -0.21
CA PHE A 100 -12.06 -2.89 -1.03
C PHE A 100 -10.82 -2.82 -0.16
N PHE A 101 -9.87 -3.69 -0.44
CA PHE A 101 -8.55 -3.72 0.17
C PHE A 101 -7.52 -3.35 -0.89
N GLY A 102 -6.45 -2.68 -0.48
CA GLY A 102 -5.32 -2.39 -1.33
C GLY A 102 -4.02 -2.51 -0.57
N VAL A 103 -2.98 -3.04 -1.20
CA VAL A 103 -1.60 -3.03 -0.70
C VAL A 103 -0.67 -2.42 -1.75
N GLN A 104 0.23 -1.53 -1.32
CA GLN A 104 1.18 -0.85 -2.21
C GLN A 104 2.40 -1.75 -2.51
N PHE A 105 2.73 -2.65 -1.60
CA PHE A 105 3.74 -3.70 -1.77
C PHE A 105 3.18 -4.90 -2.56
N HIS A 106 4.08 -5.80 -2.95
CA HIS A 106 3.79 -7.04 -3.66
C HIS A 106 3.80 -8.23 -2.69
N PRO A 107 2.66 -8.62 -2.09
CA PRO A 107 2.62 -9.74 -1.14
C PRO A 107 3.07 -11.06 -1.78
N GLU A 108 2.82 -11.27 -3.07
CA GLU A 108 3.28 -12.43 -3.83
C GLU A 108 4.82 -12.50 -3.98
N ARG A 109 5.52 -11.39 -3.71
CA ARG A 109 6.99 -11.28 -3.72
C ARG A 109 7.59 -11.06 -2.32
N SER A 110 6.77 -11.13 -1.26
CA SER A 110 7.15 -10.75 0.11
C SER A 110 7.35 -11.94 1.06
N GLY A 111 7.70 -13.12 0.53
CA GLY A 111 8.03 -14.30 1.33
C GLY A 111 6.88 -14.76 2.26
N SER A 112 7.22 -15.19 3.48
CA SER A 112 6.26 -15.71 4.46
C SER A 112 5.26 -14.65 4.92
N ALA A 113 5.70 -13.40 5.14
CA ALA A 113 4.82 -12.30 5.52
C ALA A 113 3.78 -12.02 4.43
N GLY A 114 4.22 -11.97 3.17
CA GLY A 114 3.35 -11.85 2.00
C GLY A 114 2.34 -12.97 1.86
N ALA A 115 2.79 -14.23 1.99
CA ALA A 115 1.93 -15.40 1.94
C ALA A 115 0.89 -15.41 3.07
N GLN A 116 1.27 -15.03 4.30
CA GLN A 116 0.36 -14.93 5.42
C GLN A 116 -0.71 -13.84 5.20
N LEU A 117 -0.33 -12.70 4.61
CA LEU A 117 -1.28 -11.63 4.28
C LEU A 117 -2.31 -12.10 3.24
N LEU A 118 -1.87 -12.79 2.19
CA LEU A 118 -2.78 -13.36 1.19
C LEU A 118 -3.72 -14.41 1.78
N LYS A 119 -3.18 -15.27 2.66
CA LYS A 119 -3.99 -16.24 3.41
C LYS A 119 -5.06 -15.53 4.25
N ASN A 120 -4.68 -14.50 5.01
CA ASN A 120 -5.63 -13.73 5.82
C ASN A 120 -6.75 -13.16 4.95
N PHE A 121 -6.43 -12.57 3.79
CA PHE A 121 -7.43 -12.03 2.87
C PHE A 121 -8.40 -13.10 2.35
N LEU A 122 -7.92 -14.32 2.06
CA LEU A 122 -8.77 -15.41 1.58
C LEU A 122 -9.66 -16.03 2.67
N GLU A 123 -9.27 -15.89 3.94
CA GLU A 123 -10.01 -16.41 5.11
C GLU A 123 -10.97 -15.37 5.72
N MET A 124 -11.18 -14.22 5.05
CA MET A 124 -12.01 -13.13 5.56
C MET A 124 -13.48 -13.25 5.21
#